data_AF-A0A927BFV5-F1
#
_entry.id   AF-A0A927BFV5-F1
#
_cell.length_a   1.000
_cell.length_b   1.000
_cell.length_c   1.000
_cell.angle_alpha   90.00
_cell.angle_beta   90.00
_cell.angle_gamma   90.00
#
_symmetry.space_group_name_H-M   'P 1'
#
loop_
_entity.id
_entity.type
_entity.pdbx_description
1 polymer ?
#
loop_
_entity_poly.entity_id
_entity_poly.type
_entity_poly.pdbx_seq_one_letter_code
_entity_poly.pdbx_strand_id
1 'polypeptide(L)'
;MTNFPQLTVGETVLYSRERAVGLIYEVYERGPGERPGVQLLLSDGRELSGFSAEEADRFLQPLGHTGLCYEFTHVGQLHADYHRGHFAAAFARARLLARFQDPRYLDVP
;
A
#
# COMPACT_ATOMS: atom_id res chain seq x y z
N MET A 1 -21.74 9.86 -8.40
CA MET A 1 -21.04 8.64 -7.97
C MET A 1 -19.57 8.85 -8.22
N THR A 2 -18.77 9.10 -7.18
CA THR A 2 -17.32 9.21 -7.33
C THR A 2 -16.79 7.79 -7.51
N ASN A 3 -16.19 7.50 -8.66
CA ASN A 3 -15.65 6.18 -8.95
C ASN A 3 -14.30 6.08 -8.21
N PHE A 4 -14.29 5.40 -7.06
CA PHE A 4 -13.04 5.20 -6.31
C PHE A 4 -12.20 4.13 -7.00
N PRO A 5 -10.90 4.35 -7.18
CA PRO A 5 -10.02 3.38 -7.82
C PRO A 5 -9.97 2.09 -6.99
N GLN A 6 -10.15 0.95 -7.64
CA GLN A 6 -10.01 -0.35 -7.01
C GLN A 6 -8.53 -0.61 -6.73
N LEU A 7 -8.15 -0.64 -5.45
CA LEU A 7 -6.81 -1.01 -5.02
C LEU A 7 -6.56 -2.51 -5.27
N THR A 8 -5.38 -2.85 -5.76
CA THR A 8 -4.95 -4.23 -6.02
C THR A 8 -3.61 -4.50 -5.38
N VAL A 9 -3.26 -5.78 -5.19
CA VAL A 9 -1.90 -6.17 -4.79
C VAL A 9 -0.89 -5.57 -5.77
N GLY A 10 0.22 -5.02 -5.26
CA GLY A 10 1.24 -4.35 -6.07
C GLY A 10 0.99 -2.87 -6.32
N GLU A 11 -0.18 -2.34 -5.93
CA GLU A 11 -0.49 -0.93 -5.96
C GLU A 11 0.30 -0.19 -4.86
N THR A 12 0.94 0.91 -5.22
CA THR A 12 1.57 1.79 -4.23
C THR A 12 0.63 2.90 -3.84
N VAL A 13 0.66 3.27 -2.57
CA VAL A 13 -0.22 4.28 -2.01
C VAL A 13 0.56 5.22 -1.12
N LEU A 14 0.01 6.41 -0.96
CA LEU A 14 0.38 7.36 0.04
C LEU A 14 -0.62 7.25 1.19
N TYR A 15 -0.12 6.91 2.37
CA TYR A 15 -0.90 6.83 3.59
C TYR A 15 -0.90 8.19 4.29
N SER A 16 -1.96 8.95 4.04
CA SER A 16 -2.08 10.35 4.47
C SER A 16 -1.97 10.55 5.99
N ARG A 17 -2.45 9.59 6.79
CA ARG A 17 -2.45 9.68 8.26
C ARG A 17 -1.04 9.70 8.86
N GLU A 18 -0.12 8.92 8.31
CA GLU A 18 1.27 8.83 8.79
C GLU A 18 2.27 9.50 7.86
N ARG A 19 1.81 10.06 6.73
CA ARG A 19 2.65 10.67 5.69
C ARG A 19 3.73 9.70 5.19
N ALA A 20 3.37 8.43 5.06
CA ALA A 20 4.25 7.35 4.63
C ALA A 20 3.80 6.79 3.27
N VAL A 21 4.75 6.29 2.48
CA VAL A 21 4.41 5.47 1.31
C VAL A 21 4.29 4.01 1.72
N GLY A 22 3.34 3.32 1.11
CA GLY A 22 3.11 1.91 1.34
C GLY A 22 2.74 1.16 0.06
N LEU A 23 2.66 -0.15 0.20
CA LEU A 23 2.38 -1.11 -0.85
C LEU A 23 1.24 -2.02 -0.40
N ILE A 24 0.21 -2.17 -1.24
CA ILE A 24 -0.85 -3.15 -1.00
C ILE A 24 -0.26 -4.54 -1.24
N TYR A 25 -0.13 -5.34 -0.19
CA TYR A 25 0.38 -6.73 -0.29
C TYR A 25 -0.73 -7.77 -0.29
N GLU A 26 -1.93 -7.41 0.17
CA GLU A 26 -3.09 -8.30 0.22
C GLU A 26 -4.39 -7.52 0.04
N VAL A 27 -5.34 -8.14 -0.66
CA VAL A 27 -6.73 -7.70 -0.78
C VAL A 27 -7.61 -8.84 -0.28
N TYR A 28 -8.52 -8.57 0.64
CA TYR A 28 -9.32 -9.61 1.30
C TYR A 28 -10.82 -9.31 1.22
N GLU A 29 -11.62 -10.38 1.14
CA GLU A 29 -13.08 -10.29 1.16
C GLU A 29 -13.58 -9.97 2.57
N ARG A 30 -14.62 -9.12 2.67
CA ARG A 30 -15.22 -8.73 3.96
C ARG A 30 -16.62 -9.31 4.19
N GLY A 31 -17.37 -9.52 3.11
CA GLY A 31 -18.72 -10.07 3.17
C GLY A 31 -19.42 -10.00 1.81
N PRO A 32 -20.58 -10.67 1.66
CA PRO A 32 -21.34 -10.64 0.41
C PRO A 32 -21.77 -9.22 0.03
N GLY A 33 -21.35 -8.77 -1.16
CA GLY A 33 -21.68 -7.43 -1.67
C GLY A 33 -20.87 -6.29 -1.05
N GLU A 34 -19.94 -6.58 -0.14
CA GLU A 34 -19.02 -5.59 0.40
C GLU A 34 -17.81 -5.42 -0.52
N ARG A 35 -17.32 -4.19 -0.63
CA ARG A 35 -16.08 -3.90 -1.37
C ARG A 35 -14.90 -4.47 -0.56
N PRO A 36 -13.91 -5.11 -1.22
CA PRO A 36 -12.78 -5.72 -0.52
C PRO A 36 -12.01 -4.73 0.37
N GLY A 37 -11.45 -5.26 1.46
CA GLY A 37 -10.47 -4.56 2.28
C GLY A 37 -9.05 -4.80 1.76
N VAL A 38 -8.10 -4.05 2.31
CA VAL A 38 -6.69 -4.14 1.91
C VAL A 38 -5.75 -4.17 3.11
N GLN A 39 -4.57 -4.75 2.92
CA GLN A 39 -3.48 -4.68 3.88
C GLN A 39 -2.25 -4.02 3.25
N LEU A 40 -1.53 -3.27 4.07
CA LEU A 40 -0.52 -2.33 3.64
C LEU A 40 0.83 -2.65 4.29
N LEU A 41 1.89 -2.73 3.49
CA LEU A 41 3.27 -2.74 3.97
C LEU A 41 3.84 -1.34 3.77
N LEU A 42 4.24 -0.68 4.85
CA LEU A 42 4.89 0.62 4.79
C LEU A 42 6.36 0.49 4.36
N SER A 43 6.92 1.55 3.79
CA SER A 43 8.31 1.54 3.31
C SER A 43 9.38 1.46 4.42
N ASP A 44 8.96 1.53 5.68
CA ASP A 44 9.81 1.28 6.86
C ASP A 44 9.74 -0.19 7.33
N GLY A 45 8.89 -1.01 6.71
CA GLY A 45 8.73 -2.43 7.00
C GLY A 45 7.59 -2.76 7.95
N ARG A 46 6.85 -1.76 8.47
CA ARG A 46 5.66 -2.01 9.29
C ARG A 46 4.51 -2.53 8.45
N GLU A 47 3.87 -3.60 8.90
CA GLU A 47 2.61 -4.08 8.36
C GLU A 47 1.45 -3.36 9.06
N LEU A 48 0.50 -2.85 8.27
CA LEU A 48 -0.76 -2.30 8.73
C LEU A 48 -1.89 -3.11 8.10
N SER A 49 -2.61 -3.83 8.94
CA SER A 49 -3.69 -4.73 8.53
C SER A 49 -5.07 -4.11 8.74
N GLY A 50 -6.07 -4.65 8.05
CA GLY A 50 -7.48 -4.41 8.38
C GLY A 50 -8.14 -3.18 7.78
N PHE A 51 -7.58 -2.53 6.74
CA PHE A 51 -8.26 -1.40 6.11
C PHE A 51 -9.54 -1.85 5.42
N SER A 52 -10.67 -1.35 5.90
CA SER A 52 -11.93 -1.37 5.16
C SER A 52 -11.83 -0.55 3.87
N ALA A 53 -12.79 -0.76 2.96
CA ALA A 53 -12.92 0.05 1.76
C ALA A 53 -13.08 1.54 2.08
N GLU A 54 -13.85 1.87 3.11
CA GLU A 54 -14.10 3.23 3.55
C GLU A 54 -12.86 3.88 4.17
N GLU A 55 -12.07 3.13 4.94
CA GLU A 55 -10.79 3.61 5.46
C GLU A 55 -9.76 3.78 4.36
N ALA A 56 -9.73 2.86 3.39
CA ALA A 56 -8.88 2.98 2.22
C ALA A 56 -9.21 4.25 1.43
N ASP A 57 -10.49 4.51 1.14
CA ASP A 57 -10.93 5.72 0.43
C ASP A 57 -10.59 7.02 1.18
N ARG A 58 -10.60 6.96 2.52
CA ARG A 58 -10.30 8.12 3.37
C ARG A 58 -8.81 8.40 3.49
N PHE A 59 -7.99 7.35 3.60
CA PHE A 59 -6.61 7.50 4.06
C PHE A 59 -5.55 7.13 3.02
N LEU A 60 -5.91 6.34 2.00
CA LEU A 60 -4.97 5.83 1.00
C LEU A 60 -5.18 6.55 -0.32
N GLN A 61 -4.15 7.27 -0.76
CA GLN A 61 -4.12 7.89 -2.08
C GLN A 61 -3.28 7.02 -3.02
N PRO A 62 -3.85 6.47 -4.10
CA PRO A 62 -3.09 5.67 -5.07
C PRO A 62 -1.99 6.51 -5.73
N LEU A 63 -0.80 5.92 -5.80
CA LEU A 63 0.35 6.46 -6.51
C LEU A 63 0.53 5.79 -7.88
N GLY A 64 0.08 4.54 -8.02
CA GLY A 64 0.16 3.75 -9.23
C GLY A 64 0.66 2.33 -8.98
N HIS A 65 0.29 1.44 -9.90
CA HIS A 65 0.70 0.05 -9.88
C HIS A 65 2.20 -0.10 -10.19
N THR A 66 2.88 -0.98 -9.46
CA THR A 66 4.34 -1.20 -9.62
C THR A 66 4.69 -2.32 -10.59
N GLY A 67 3.73 -3.19 -10.90
CA GLY A 67 3.96 -4.44 -11.63
C GLY A 67 4.38 -5.60 -10.72
N LEU A 68 4.47 -5.36 -9.40
CA LEU A 68 4.71 -6.41 -8.42
C LEU A 68 3.50 -7.35 -8.35
N CYS A 69 3.74 -8.62 -8.66
CA CYS A 69 2.83 -9.71 -8.33
C CYS A 69 3.37 -10.37 -7.05
N TYR A 70 2.63 -10.27 -5.95
CA TYR A 70 3.04 -10.82 -4.66
C TYR A 70 1.94 -11.73 -4.12
N GLU A 71 2.32 -12.86 -3.53
CA GLU A 71 1.41 -13.80 -2.90
C GLU A 71 1.75 -13.88 -1.42
N PHE A 72 0.83 -13.38 -0.59
CA PHE A 72 0.98 -13.41 0.86
C PHE A 72 0.52 -14.75 1.43
N THR A 73 1.38 -15.39 2.22
CA THR A 73 1.03 -16.62 2.96
C THR A 73 0.94 -16.37 4.47
N HIS A 74 1.91 -15.65 5.05
CA HIS A 74 1.92 -15.29 6.47
C HIS A 74 2.89 -14.13 6.77
N VAL A 75 2.70 -13.46 7.92
CA VAL A 75 3.49 -12.29 8.34
C VAL A 75 5.01 -12.57 8.37
N GLY A 76 5.42 -13.77 8.81
CA GLY A 76 6.84 -14.15 8.81
C GLY A 76 7.50 -14.14 7.42
N GLN A 77 6.76 -14.52 6.36
CA GLN A 77 7.24 -14.49 4.98
C GLN A 77 7.35 -13.04 4.52
N LEU A 78 6.31 -12.23 4.78
CA LEU A 78 6.28 -10.80 4.44
C LEU A 78 7.51 -10.07 5.01
N HIS A 79 7.82 -10.26 6.29
CA HIS A 79 8.99 -9.66 6.92
C HIS A 79 10.30 -10.18 6.33
N ALA A 80 10.42 -11.48 6.09
CA ALA A 80 11.61 -12.06 5.46
C ALA A 80 11.85 -11.49 4.05
N ASP A 81 10.79 -11.36 3.24
CA ASP A 81 10.85 -10.83 1.88
C ASP A 81 11.16 -9.32 1.88
N TYR A 82 10.62 -8.57 2.83
CA TYR A 82 11.00 -7.18 3.06
C TYR A 82 12.49 -7.03 3.37
N HIS A 83 13.02 -7.80 4.32
CA HIS A 83 14.43 -7.75 4.68
C HIS A 83 15.36 -8.22 3.55
N ARG A 84 14.90 -9.11 2.67
CA ARG A 84 15.62 -9.51 1.45
C ARG A 84 15.55 -8.48 0.32
N GLY A 85 14.79 -7.40 0.51
CA GLY A 85 14.66 -6.32 -0.47
C GLY A 85 13.68 -6.62 -1.61
N HIS A 86 12.79 -7.60 -1.46
CA HIS A 86 11.82 -7.98 -2.50
C HIS A 86 10.96 -6.78 -2.96
N PHE A 87 10.62 -5.88 -2.03
CA PHE A 87 9.80 -4.70 -2.29
C PHE A 87 10.59 -3.43 -2.61
N ALA A 88 11.94 -3.49 -2.68
CA ALA A 88 12.79 -2.30 -2.79
C ALA A 88 12.49 -1.47 -4.06
N ALA A 89 12.29 -2.14 -5.20
CA ALA A 89 11.95 -1.46 -6.45
C ALA A 89 10.57 -0.80 -6.41
N ALA A 90 9.58 -1.47 -5.80
CA ALA A 90 8.24 -0.94 -5.60
C ALA A 90 8.27 0.33 -4.74
N PHE A 91 9.00 0.31 -3.62
CA PHE A 91 9.14 1.49 -2.76
C PHE A 91 9.96 2.62 -3.38
N ALA A 92 11.01 2.31 -4.14
CA ALA A 92 11.74 3.33 -4.89
C ALA A 92 10.82 4.07 -5.87
N ARG A 93 9.98 3.34 -6.61
CA ARG A 93 8.97 3.91 -7.50
C ARG A 93 7.91 4.70 -6.74
N ALA A 94 7.39 4.18 -5.63
CA ALA A 94 6.41 4.87 -4.79
C ALA A 94 6.93 6.24 -4.30
N ARG A 95 8.18 6.27 -3.81
CA ARG A 95 8.83 7.52 -3.35
C ARG A 95 8.98 8.54 -4.47
N LEU A 96 9.34 8.10 -5.69
CA LEU A 96 9.40 8.99 -6.85
C LEU A 96 8.02 9.56 -7.21
N LEU A 97 6.98 8.73 -7.23
CA LEU A 97 5.61 9.14 -7.55
C LEU A 97 5.03 10.08 -6.48
N ALA A 98 5.25 9.79 -5.20
CA ALA A 98 4.83 10.65 -4.10
C ALA A 98 5.45 12.04 -4.20
N ARG A 99 6.72 12.15 -4.61
CA ARG A 99 7.41 13.45 -4.81
C ARG A 99 6.77 14.30 -5.90
N PHE A 100 6.23 13.68 -6.95
CA PHE A 100 5.47 14.42 -7.98
C PHE A 100 4.11 14.89 -7.49
N GLN A 101 3.51 14.19 -6.52
CA GLN A 101 2.18 14.53 -6.00
C GLN A 101 2.22 15.55 -4.87
N ASP A 102 3.18 15.48 -3.94
CA ASP A 102 3.36 16.48 -2.87
C ASP A 102 4.80 16.46 -2.31
N PRO A 103 5.58 17.54 -2.52
CA PRO A 103 6.95 17.65 -2.01
C PRO A 103 7.05 17.61 -0.48
N ARG A 104 5.97 17.85 0.27
CA ARG A 104 6.01 17.82 1.74
C ARG A 104 6.21 16.41 2.28
N TYR A 105 6.13 15.36 1.48
CA TYR A 105 6.50 14.00 1.89
C TYR A 105 8.03 13.76 1.98
N LEU A 106 8.84 14.84 1.98
CA LEU A 106 10.31 14.80 1.99
C LEU A 106 10.98 14.73 3.39
N ASP A 107 10.27 14.96 4.49
CA ASP A 107 10.89 15.10 5.83
C ASP A 107 10.60 13.95 6.81
N VAL A 108 10.64 12.69 6.34
CA VAL A 108 10.65 11.53 7.24
C VAL A 108 12.01 10.82 7.08
N PRO A 109 12.85 10.78 8.14
CA PRO A 109 14.20 10.23 8.08
C PRO A 109 14.24 8.75 7.67
#